data_AF-A0A3D1E5E0-F1
#
_entry.id   AF-A0A3D1E5E0-F1
#
_cell.length_a   1.000
_cell.length_b   1.000
_cell.length_c   1.000
_cell.angle_alpha   90.00
_cell.angle_beta   90.00
_cell.angle_gamma   90.00
#
_symmetry.space_group_name_H-M   'P 1'
#
loop_
_entity.id
_entity.type
_entity.pdbx_description
1 polymer ?
#
loop_
_entity_poly.entity_id
_entity_poly.type
_entity_poly.pdbx_seq_one_letter_code
_entity_poly.pdbx_strand_id
1 'polypeptide(L)'
;MKYLILFSRWVVGLLFIFSGWVKLNDPVGFSFKLEEYFSPSVLDIPFLVPSALALALVLVVVEVLLGVALLIGYAPKLTLYSLTGMIVFFTFLTFYSAYFNKVTDCG
;
A
#
# COMPACT_ATOMS: atom_id res chain seq x y z
N MET A 1 -25.26 8.94 10.99
CA MET A 1 -24.32 8.95 9.84
C MET A 1 -23.02 9.69 10.12
N LYS A 2 -23.03 10.95 10.61
CA LYS A 2 -21.79 11.70 10.92
C LYS A 2 -20.80 10.99 11.87
N TYR A 3 -21.30 10.33 12.92
CA TYR A 3 -20.45 9.58 13.84
C TYR A 3 -19.73 8.37 13.20
N LEU A 4 -20.40 7.65 12.30
CA LEU A 4 -19.79 6.52 11.57
C LEU A 4 -18.69 6.99 10.62
N ILE A 5 -18.91 8.11 9.93
CA ILE A 5 -17.91 8.70 9.04
C ILE A 5 -16.69 9.15 9.85
N LEU A 6 -16.90 9.80 11.00
CA LEU A 6 -15.81 10.26 11.85
C LEU A 6 -15.02 9.07 12.42
N PHE A 7 -15.71 8.03 12.89
CA PHE A 7 -15.09 6.80 13.38
C PHE A 7 -14.27 6.11 12.29
N SER A 8 -14.85 5.89 11.10
CA SER A 8 -14.14 5.30 9.96
C SER A 8 -12.93 6.12 9.55
N ARG A 9 -13.03 7.46 9.55
CA ARG A 9 -11.92 8.36 9.22
C ARG A 9 -10.74 8.19 10.17
N TRP A 10 -11.01 8.13 11.47
CA TRP A 10 -9.98 7.91 12.49
C TRP A 10 -9.34 6.53 12.37
N VAL A 11 -10.16 5.48 12.26
CA VAL A 11 -9.66 4.10 12.15
C VAL A 11 -8.83 3.92 10.89
N VAL A 12 -9.34 4.28 9.72
CA VAL A 12 -8.64 4.11 8.44
C VAL A 12 -7.38 4.99 8.38
N GLY A 13 -7.46 6.23 8.85
CA GLY A 13 -6.32 7.15 8.86
C GLY A 13 -5.18 6.64 9.74
N LEU A 14 -5.49 6.19 10.96
CA LEU A 14 -4.49 5.60 11.86
C LEU A 14 -3.91 4.30 11.31
N LEU A 15 -4.73 3.45 10.67
CA LEU A 15 -4.27 2.20 10.07
C LEU A 15 -3.25 2.46 8.94
N PHE A 16 -3.52 3.44 8.08
CA PHE A 16 -2.59 3.84 7.01
C PHE A 16 -1.28 4.42 7.57
N ILE A 17 -1.35 5.29 8.58
CA ILE A 17 -0.15 5.86 9.21
C ILE A 17 0.68 4.75 9.86
N PHE A 18 0.05 3.86 10.62
CA PHE A 18 0.73 2.76 11.30
C PHE A 18 1.33 1.77 10.30
N SER A 19 0.59 1.40 9.25
CA SER A 19 1.08 0.50 8.21
C SER A 19 2.28 1.10 7.47
N GLY A 20 2.18 2.37 7.07
CA GLY A 20 3.29 3.07 6.42
C GLY A 20 4.51 3.21 7.34
N TRP A 21 4.30 3.46 8.64
CA TRP A 21 5.40 3.55 9.60
C TRP A 21 6.16 2.23 9.77
N VAL A 22 5.44 1.10 9.86
CA VAL A 22 6.08 -0.23 9.93
C VAL A 22 6.87 -0.54 8.65
N LYS A 23 6.31 -0.25 7.47
CA LYS A 23 7.01 -0.45 6.19
C LYS A 23 8.20 0.49 6.02
N LEU A 24 8.16 1.70 6.59
CA LEU A 24 9.29 2.63 6.58
C LEU A 24 10.45 2.14 7.45
N ASN A 25 10.16 1.36 8.50
CA ASN A 25 11.18 0.76 9.36
C ASN A 25 11.91 -0.40 8.67
N ASP A 26 11.27 -1.08 7.72
CA ASP A 26 11.90 -2.09 6.86
C ASP A 26 11.47 -1.96 5.38
N PRO A 27 12.02 -0.97 4.67
CA PRO A 27 11.66 -0.71 3.26
C PRO A 27 12.24 -1.78 2.32
N VAL A 28 13.28 -2.50 2.75
CA VAL A 28 13.94 -3.55 1.96
C VAL A 28 13.09 -4.82 1.97
N GLY A 29 12.54 -5.21 3.13
CA GLY A 29 11.57 -6.31 3.21
C GLY A 29 10.35 -6.05 2.32
N PHE A 30 9.83 -4.83 2.31
CA PHE A 30 8.72 -4.45 1.43
C PHE A 30 9.09 -4.46 -0.06
N SER A 31 10.32 -4.08 -0.42
CA SER A 31 10.77 -4.11 -1.81
C SER A 31 10.85 -5.52 -2.38
N PHE A 32 11.28 -6.52 -1.58
CA PHE A 32 11.29 -7.92 -2.04
C PHE A 32 9.89 -8.42 -2.42
N LYS A 33 8.86 -8.05 -1.65
CA LYS A 33 7.47 -8.37 -2.01
C LYS A 33 7.06 -7.71 -3.32
N LEU A 34 7.48 -6.48 -3.56
CA LEU A 34 7.23 -5.79 -4.84
C LEU A 34 7.97 -6.44 -6.01
N GLU A 35 9.21 -6.88 -5.82
CA GLU A 35 9.96 -7.63 -6.83
C GLU A 35 9.28 -8.95 -7.18
N GLU A 36 8.78 -9.69 -6.19
CA GLU A 36 7.99 -10.91 -6.40
C GLU A 36 6.72 -10.64 -7.22
N TYR A 37 6.02 -9.52 -6.96
CA TYR A 37 4.87 -9.09 -7.76
C TYR A 37 5.24 -8.71 -9.20
N PHE A 38 6.43 -8.16 -9.45
CA PHE A 38 6.89 -7.80 -10.80
C PHE A 38 7.51 -8.96 -11.57
N SER A 39 7.74 -10.09 -10.90
CA SER A 39 8.31 -11.29 -11.52
C SER A 39 7.45 -11.81 -12.70
N PRO A 40 8.05 -12.58 -13.63
CA PRO A 40 7.33 -13.23 -14.74
C PRO A 40 6.16 -14.10 -14.30
N SER A 41 6.17 -14.51 -13.03
CA SER A 41 5.16 -15.36 -12.46
C SER A 41 3.88 -14.60 -12.07
N VAL A 42 3.92 -13.27 -11.91
CA VAL A 42 2.79 -12.46 -11.47
C VAL A 42 2.38 -11.42 -12.52
N LEU A 43 3.11 -10.32 -12.64
CA LEU A 43 2.78 -9.24 -13.59
C LEU A 43 3.62 -9.29 -14.88
N ASP A 44 4.72 -10.03 -14.90
CA ASP A 44 5.66 -10.11 -16.04
C ASP A 44 6.20 -8.75 -16.50
N ILE A 45 6.63 -7.93 -15.54
CA ILE A 45 7.19 -6.59 -15.78
C ILE A 45 8.60 -6.48 -15.17
N PRO A 46 9.59 -7.21 -15.70
CA PRO A 46 10.94 -7.26 -15.13
C PRO A 46 11.68 -5.91 -15.16
N PHE A 47 11.26 -4.96 -16.00
CA PHE A 47 11.84 -3.61 -16.05
C PHE A 47 11.67 -2.83 -14.74
N LEU A 48 10.64 -3.13 -13.93
CA LEU A 48 10.37 -2.43 -12.67
C LEU A 48 11.15 -3.02 -11.48
N VAL A 49 11.71 -4.23 -11.61
CA VAL A 49 12.46 -4.93 -10.55
C VAL A 49 13.65 -4.11 -10.03
N PRO A 50 14.53 -3.52 -10.87
CA PRO A 50 15.66 -2.72 -10.38
C PRO A 50 15.21 -1.44 -9.64
N SER A 51 13.99 -0.97 -9.92
CA SER A 51 13.38 0.20 -9.29
C SER A 51 12.43 -0.15 -8.14
N ALA A 52 12.31 -1.42 -7.76
CA ALA A 52 11.32 -1.87 -6.77
C ALA A 52 11.54 -1.22 -5.41
N LEU A 53 12.80 -1.04 -4.98
CA LEU A 53 13.13 -0.34 -3.72
C LEU A 53 12.71 1.13 -3.76
N ALA A 54 12.96 1.83 -4.88
CA ALA A 54 12.53 3.21 -5.04
C ALA A 54 11.00 3.33 -5.03
N LEU A 55 10.30 2.42 -5.73
CA LEU A 55 8.84 2.34 -5.72
C LEU A 55 8.29 2.02 -4.33
N ALA A 56 8.92 1.10 -3.59
CA ALA A 56 8.57 0.74 -2.22
C ALA A 56 8.56 1.99 -1.32
N LEU A 57 9.66 2.76 -1.34
CA LEU A 57 9.78 4.00 -0.57
C LEU A 57 8.73 5.04 -0.95
N VAL A 58 8.52 5.27 -2.26
CA VAL A 58 7.53 6.24 -2.73
C VAL A 58 6.13 5.84 -2.30
N LEU A 59 5.75 4.56 -2.44
CA LEU A 59 4.44 4.05 -2.04
C LEU A 59 4.22 4.20 -0.53
N VAL A 60 5.23 3.90 0.29
CA VAL A 60 5.13 4.05 1.76
C VAL A 60 4.99 5.51 2.18
N VAL A 61 5.74 6.42 1.55
CA VAL A 61 5.61 7.87 1.82
C VAL A 61 4.20 8.35 1.44
N VAL A 62 3.70 7.95 0.28
CA VAL A 62 2.33 8.27 -0.15
C VAL A 62 1.29 7.71 0.83
N GLU A 63 1.48 6.48 1.32
CA GLU A 63 0.58 5.84 2.30
C GLU A 63 0.47 6.65 3.60
N VAL A 64 1.60 7.06 4.18
CA VAL A 64 1.62 7.88 5.40
C VAL A 64 1.00 9.26 5.13
N LEU A 65 1.36 9.89 4.01
CA LEU A 65 0.81 11.21 3.65
C LEU A 65 -0.71 11.16 3.46
N LEU A 66 -1.24 10.12 2.83
CA LEU A 66 -2.69 9.92 2.66
C LEU A 66 -3.38 9.64 3.99
N GLY A 67 -2.76 8.85 4.88
CA GLY A 67 -3.26 8.63 6.23
C GLY A 67 -3.38 9.94 7.03
N VAL A 68 -2.34 10.77 7.00
CA VAL A 68 -2.33 12.10 7.64
C VAL A 68 -3.35 13.04 6.98
N ALA A 69 -3.39 13.09 5.66
CA ALA A 69 -4.35 13.92 4.91
C ALA A 69 -5.81 13.54 5.23
N LEU A 70 -6.09 12.25 5.43
CA LEU A 70 -7.41 11.77 5.81
C LEU A 70 -7.82 12.24 7.22
N LEU A 71 -6.90 12.19 8.19
CA LEU A 71 -7.15 12.66 9.56
C LEU A 71 -7.35 14.17 9.64
N ILE A 72 -6.50 14.94 8.95
CA ILE A 72 -6.62 16.41 8.88
C ILE A 72 -7.87 16.81 8.09
N GLY A 73 -8.31 15.98 7.14
CA GLY A 73 -9.39 16.30 6.20
C GLY A 73 -8.92 17.21 5.06
N TYR A 74 -7.64 17.14 4.69
CA TYR A 74 -7.08 17.87 3.57
C TYR A 74 -7.54 17.23 2.25
N ALA A 75 -8.04 18.06 1.33
CA ALA A 75 -8.49 17.67 -0.01
C ALA A 75 -9.29 16.34 -0.05
N PRO A 76 -10.46 16.25 0.63
CA PRO A 76 -11.12 14.96 0.93
C PRO A 76 -11.48 14.15 -0.32
N LYS A 77 -11.85 14.81 -1.43
CA LYS A 77 -12.14 14.11 -2.70
C LYS A 77 -10.90 13.40 -3.22
N LEU A 78 -9.77 14.12 -3.30
CA LEU A 78 -8.51 13.57 -3.81
C LEU A 78 -8.03 12.43 -2.91
N THR A 79 -7.98 12.67 -1.59
CA THR A 79 -7.54 11.69 -0.60
C THR A 79 -8.39 10.42 -0.66
N LEU A 80 -9.72 10.52 -0.80
CA LEU A 80 -10.59 9.35 -0.93
C LEU A 80 -10.32 8.58 -2.24
N TYR A 81 -10.23 9.26 -3.38
CA TYR A 81 -9.97 8.59 -4.66
C TYR A 81 -8.61 7.89 -4.68
N SER A 82 -7.55 8.54 -4.17
CA SER A 82 -6.22 7.94 -4.11
C SER A 82 -6.15 6.76 -3.14
N LEU A 83 -6.82 6.88 -1.99
CA LEU A 83 -6.85 5.84 -0.96
C LEU A 83 -7.65 4.62 -1.44
N THR A 84 -8.78 4.82 -2.12
CA THR A 84 -9.50 3.73 -2.80
C THR A 84 -8.63 3.07 -3.87
N GLY A 85 -7.93 3.85 -4.69
CA GLY A 85 -7.01 3.33 -5.70
C GLY A 85 -5.91 2.44 -5.09
N MET A 86 -5.28 2.90 -4.00
CA MET A 86 -4.28 2.13 -3.26
C MET A 86 -4.84 0.82 -2.70
N ILE A 87 -6.01 0.85 -2.07
CA ILE A 87 -6.63 -0.36 -1.50
C ILE A 87 -6.93 -1.36 -2.61
N VAL A 88 -7.53 -0.91 -3.71
CA VAL A 88 -7.86 -1.80 -4.84
C VAL A 88 -6.58 -2.39 -5.44
N PHE A 89 -5.55 -1.59 -5.63
CA PHE A 89 -4.25 -2.03 -6.14
C PHE A 89 -3.62 -3.10 -5.25
N PHE A 90 -3.45 -2.83 -3.96
CA PHE A 90 -2.87 -3.80 -3.03
C PHE A 90 -3.75 -5.04 -2.87
N THR A 91 -5.06 -4.88 -2.83
CA THR A 91 -6.01 -6.01 -2.74
C THR A 91 -5.91 -6.91 -3.96
N PHE A 92 -5.75 -6.34 -5.15
CA PHE A 92 -5.51 -7.11 -6.38
C PHE A 92 -4.20 -7.89 -6.31
N LEU A 93 -3.09 -7.25 -5.90
CA LEU A 93 -1.80 -7.92 -5.74
C LEU A 93 -1.84 -9.05 -4.71
N THR A 94 -2.46 -8.79 -3.55
CA THR A 94 -2.62 -9.79 -2.49
C THR A 94 -3.52 -10.94 -2.93
N PHE A 95 -4.63 -10.65 -3.62
CA PHE A 95 -5.53 -11.69 -4.14
C PHE A 95 -4.83 -12.55 -5.20
N TYR A 96 -4.07 -11.93 -6.10
CA TYR A 96 -3.30 -12.66 -7.11
C TYR A 96 -2.25 -13.56 -6.45
N SER A 97 -1.51 -13.05 -5.46
CA SER A 97 -0.56 -13.86 -4.68
C SER A 97 -1.22 -15.08 -4.03
N ALA A 98 -2.35 -14.88 -3.36
CA ALA A 98 -3.09 -15.93 -2.68
C ALA A 98 -3.67 -16.98 -3.65
N TYR A 99 -4.21 -16.56 -4.79
CA TYR A 99 -4.83 -17.46 -5.77
C TYR A 99 -3.79 -18.35 -6.47
N PHE A 100 -2.60 -17.82 -6.77
CA PHE A 100 -1.55 -18.56 -7.46
C PHE A 100 -0.54 -19.25 -6.53
N ASN A 101 -0.68 -19.14 -5.20
CA ASN A 101 0.27 -19.66 -4.20
C ASN A 101 1.74 -19.37 -4.56
N LYS A 102 1.99 -18.19 -5.15
CA LYS A 102 3.25 -17.90 -5.85
C LYS A 102 4.28 -17.17 -4.99
N VAL A 103 3.92 -16.81 -3.76
CA VAL A 103 4.77 -16.05 -2.86
C VAL A 103 4.95 -16.88 -1.60
N THR A 104 6.06 -17.62 -1.54
CA THR A 104 6.53 -18.23 -0.30
C THR A 104 6.85 -17.12 0.69
N ASP A 105 6.29 -17.20 1.89
CA ASP A 105 6.68 -16.35 3.01
C ASP A 105 8.19 -16.49 3.25
N CYS A 106 8.98 -15.56 2.73
CA CYS A 106 10.34 -15.36 3.21
C CYS A 106 10.29 -14.71 4.59
N GLY A 107 9.84 -15.46 5.61
CA GLY A 107 9.94 -15.14 7.04
C GLY A 107 9.01 -14.05 7.53
#